data_AF-A0A0Q0WVI0-F1
#
_entry.id   AF-A0A0Q0WVI0-F1
#
_cell.length_a   1.000
_cell.length_b   1.000
_cell.length_c   1.000
_cell.angle_alpha   90.00
_cell.angle_beta   90.00
_cell.angle_gamma   90.00
#
_symmetry.space_group_name_H-M   'P 1'
#
loop_
_entity.id
_entity.type
_entity.pdbx_description
1 polymer ?
#
loop_
_entity_poly.entity_id
_entity_poly.type
_entity_poly.pdbx_seq_one_letter_code
_entity_poly.pdbx_strand_id
1 'polypeptide(L)'
;MKTQNRFFRLLLLVVLTLALTNCSKEETSTPEQGEGELVISDGTSADRFDTYAGEIGFVLDTRELVKKGYTPVTAEIDIEAEEGDFSQTIDIDPVSFMGQIKFIKEELTQEAIDELSNGVFITSVIKNADDQTITTDALTTSFRSNPDPRKVIATGLDETDENRTVNLSEDTSYYFQPIDGDDDPEPGKSMVIGASNQSFIMTSASGAEFNGNEENRNFSFVPIPGQVNTFAIRIKSGGRFLYSGTIINSAVILFRQTFYSHLGLAATEVTDFNLIQGNPAFHFKIEKIAEGIYELQNSSGTAVRLAPDIGLTFDMVLMPTIISFPPSPPINSQPIRWRLISTTIEWEVQNVGTTFLEPILGEAETSFKVNTTLSNCGRGGLSQTVGAAASEDEFGKVGWEESLSINTTNSIDVSTTVGVEFDAKFFGTGAKYNASLTVGYNYSRSVEETSTIFEEQSQQVGSKLFAERLVTVPSGSASLVYDAFQFYQNTKVNFVQRLRVSGVDSQTGKVLSGDEVRSQFQFSGFDGVISAVEPNSIVITLRGTTEFDRILEIESRVEDVPANCGG
;
A
#
# COMPACT_ATOMS: atom_id res chain seq x y z
N MET A 1 -0.79 -39.62 29.57
CA MET A 1 -0.01 -40.81 29.16
C MET A 1 -0.81 -42.10 29.39
N LYS A 2 -1.54 -42.64 28.39
CA LYS A 2 -1.91 -44.07 28.23
C LYS A 2 -2.82 -44.40 27.02
N THR A 3 -2.73 -43.66 25.90
CA THR A 3 -3.61 -43.89 24.73
C THR A 3 -2.87 -44.17 23.41
N GLN A 4 -1.54 -44.18 23.40
CA GLN A 4 -0.75 -44.29 22.15
C GLN A 4 -0.52 -45.72 21.63
N ASN A 5 -0.91 -46.76 22.39
CA ASN A 5 -0.53 -48.16 22.06
C ASN A 5 -1.63 -49.01 21.39
N ARG A 6 -2.83 -48.46 21.17
CA ARG A 6 -3.93 -49.17 20.47
C ARG A 6 -3.99 -48.88 18.98
N PHE A 7 -3.59 -47.68 18.57
CA PHE A 7 -3.62 -47.28 17.16
C PHE A 7 -2.56 -48.02 16.33
N PHE A 8 -1.37 -48.22 16.89
CA PHE A 8 -0.27 -48.93 16.22
C PHE A 8 -0.55 -50.43 16.03
N ARG A 9 -1.30 -51.06 16.95
CA ARG A 9 -1.74 -52.47 16.81
C ARG A 9 -2.85 -52.66 15.79
N LEU A 10 -3.70 -51.65 15.58
CA LEU A 10 -4.74 -51.70 14.55
C LEU A 10 -4.13 -51.52 13.15
N LEU A 11 -3.15 -50.61 13.01
CA LEU A 11 -2.45 -50.37 11.74
C LEU A 11 -1.66 -51.60 11.27
N LEU A 12 -0.99 -52.31 12.20
CA LEU A 12 -0.21 -53.52 11.87
C LEU A 12 -1.10 -54.71 11.47
N LEU A 13 -2.36 -54.75 11.94
CA LEU A 13 -3.30 -55.82 11.61
C LEU A 13 -3.99 -55.59 10.26
N VAL A 14 -4.25 -54.32 9.89
CA VAL A 14 -4.80 -53.95 8.57
C VAL A 14 -3.76 -54.19 7.45
N VAL A 15 -2.48 -53.90 7.71
CA VAL A 15 -1.39 -54.17 6.75
C VAL A 15 -1.15 -55.68 6.58
N LEU A 16 -1.40 -56.51 7.60
CA LEU A 16 -1.26 -57.96 7.50
C LEU A 16 -2.45 -58.64 6.78
N THR A 17 -3.64 -58.04 6.80
CA THR A 17 -4.82 -58.56 6.08
C THR A 17 -4.87 -58.21 4.59
N LEU A 18 -4.08 -57.23 4.13
CA LEU A 18 -3.95 -56.89 2.70
C LEU A 18 -2.98 -57.80 1.93
N ALA A 19 -2.30 -58.74 2.61
CA ALA A 19 -1.30 -59.62 1.99
C ALA A 19 -1.83 -60.99 1.52
N LEU A 20 -3.16 -61.26 1.58
CA LEU A 20 -3.71 -62.60 1.28
C LEU A 20 -4.83 -62.67 0.22
N THR A 21 -5.08 -61.62 -0.56
CA THR A 21 -5.90 -61.76 -1.78
C THR A 21 -5.02 -62.16 -2.96
N ASN A 22 -4.71 -63.46 -3.01
CA ASN A 22 -4.15 -64.15 -4.15
C ASN A 22 -5.21 -64.20 -5.26
N CYS A 23 -5.19 -63.21 -6.16
CA CYS A 23 -5.98 -63.23 -7.39
C CYS A 23 -5.28 -64.17 -8.37
N SER A 24 -5.98 -65.21 -8.82
CA SER A 24 -5.47 -66.18 -9.78
C SER A 24 -5.04 -65.48 -11.05
N LYS A 25 -3.84 -65.79 -11.52
CA LYS A 25 -3.38 -65.56 -12.89
C LYS A 25 -4.42 -66.10 -13.87
N GLU A 26 -5.25 -65.23 -14.41
CA GLU A 26 -5.65 -65.36 -15.80
C GLU A 26 -4.46 -64.87 -16.62
N GLU A 27 -3.99 -65.73 -17.52
CA GLU A 27 -2.98 -65.38 -18.51
C GLU A 27 -3.58 -64.36 -19.47
N THR A 28 -3.46 -63.08 -19.12
CA THR A 28 -3.56 -62.01 -20.11
C THR A 28 -2.35 -62.17 -21.01
N SER A 29 -2.59 -62.57 -22.25
CA SER A 29 -1.61 -62.62 -23.32
C SER A 29 -0.75 -61.35 -23.29
N THR A 30 0.53 -61.49 -22.94
CA THR A 30 1.54 -60.48 -23.22
C THR A 30 1.41 -60.14 -24.71
N PRO A 31 1.16 -58.88 -25.10
CA PRO A 31 1.13 -58.52 -26.51
C PRO A 31 2.48 -58.96 -27.09
N GLU A 32 2.46 -59.69 -28.21
CA GLU A 32 3.67 -59.99 -28.97
C GLU A 32 4.39 -58.67 -29.23
N GLN A 33 5.57 -58.51 -28.62
CA GLN A 33 6.43 -57.36 -28.82
C GLN A 33 6.88 -57.43 -30.27
N GLY A 34 6.43 -56.47 -31.07
CA GLY A 34 6.78 -56.42 -32.48
C GLY A 34 8.28 -56.26 -32.70
N GLU A 35 8.84 -56.91 -33.73
CA GLU A 35 10.16 -56.52 -34.22
C GLU A 35 10.00 -55.25 -35.07
N GLY A 36 10.52 -54.11 -34.58
CA GLY A 36 10.49 -52.82 -35.26
C GLY A 36 10.76 -51.63 -34.33
N GLU A 37 10.93 -50.45 -34.91
CA GLU A 37 11.02 -49.17 -34.18
C GLU A 37 9.80 -48.31 -34.52
N LEU A 38 9.33 -47.51 -33.57
CA LEU A 38 8.29 -46.50 -33.82
C LEU A 38 8.87 -45.38 -34.70
N VAL A 39 8.11 -44.98 -35.71
CA VAL A 39 8.44 -43.80 -36.52
C VAL A 39 7.93 -42.57 -35.79
N ILE A 40 8.81 -41.61 -35.53
CA ILE A 40 8.49 -40.34 -34.89
C ILE A 40 8.27 -39.28 -35.98
N SER A 41 7.12 -38.61 -35.95
CA SER A 41 6.83 -37.47 -36.81
C SER A 41 6.33 -36.27 -36.00
N ASP A 42 6.12 -35.14 -36.68
CA ASP A 42 5.58 -33.92 -36.09
C ASP A 42 4.24 -34.20 -35.38
N GLY A 43 4.01 -33.47 -34.29
CA GLY A 43 2.79 -33.54 -33.50
C GLY A 43 1.68 -32.60 -33.98
N THR A 44 0.95 -31.98 -33.04
CA THR A 44 -0.17 -31.05 -33.31
C THR A 44 0.26 -29.58 -33.36
N SER A 45 -0.55 -28.69 -33.92
CA SER A 45 -0.35 -27.24 -33.81
C SER A 45 -0.96 -26.65 -32.54
N ALA A 46 -0.48 -25.47 -32.14
CA ALA A 46 -1.05 -24.67 -31.05
C ALA A 46 -2.50 -24.25 -31.33
N ASP A 47 -2.83 -23.94 -32.59
CA ASP A 47 -4.17 -23.52 -33.05
C ASP A 47 -5.26 -24.58 -32.82
N ARG A 48 -4.89 -25.82 -32.47
CA ARG A 48 -5.83 -26.86 -32.08
C ARG A 48 -6.48 -26.57 -30.72
N PHE A 49 -5.82 -25.79 -29.86
CA PHE A 49 -6.27 -25.51 -28.51
C PHE A 49 -7.00 -24.17 -28.47
N ASP A 50 -8.14 -24.13 -27.79
CA ASP A 50 -8.85 -22.89 -27.55
C ASP A 50 -7.98 -21.97 -26.68
N THR A 51 -7.52 -20.86 -27.25
CA THR A 51 -6.78 -19.80 -26.56
C THR A 51 -7.71 -18.65 -26.23
N TYR A 52 -7.57 -18.11 -25.03
CA TYR A 52 -8.24 -16.87 -24.64
C TYR A 52 -7.49 -15.68 -25.26
N ALA A 53 -8.15 -14.83 -26.05
CA ALA A 53 -7.56 -13.67 -26.71
C ALA A 53 -7.18 -12.56 -25.70
N GLY A 54 -7.70 -12.66 -24.48
CA GLY A 54 -7.42 -11.75 -23.39
C GLY A 54 -8.38 -10.58 -23.30
N GLU A 55 -8.03 -9.65 -22.44
CA GLU A 55 -8.81 -8.46 -22.11
C GLU A 55 -7.97 -7.21 -22.35
N ILE A 56 -8.65 -6.11 -22.66
CA ILE A 56 -8.07 -4.77 -22.58
C ILE A 56 -8.91 -3.93 -21.63
N GLY A 57 -8.26 -3.03 -20.92
CA GLY A 57 -8.96 -2.28 -19.91
C GLY A 57 -8.15 -1.14 -19.33
N PHE A 58 -8.74 -0.55 -18.30
CA PHE A 58 -8.22 0.61 -17.62
C PHE A 58 -8.62 0.53 -16.14
N VAL A 59 -7.68 0.87 -15.26
CA VAL A 59 -7.89 0.90 -13.80
C VAL A 59 -7.85 2.34 -13.32
N LEU A 60 -8.93 2.76 -12.67
CA LEU A 60 -9.08 4.07 -12.06
C LEU A 60 -8.76 3.98 -10.57
N ASP A 61 -7.85 4.83 -10.11
CA ASP A 61 -7.49 4.94 -8.70
C ASP A 61 -8.00 6.27 -8.12
N THR A 62 -8.91 6.18 -7.16
CA THR A 62 -9.56 7.33 -6.50
C THR A 62 -8.99 7.61 -5.10
N ARG A 63 -7.91 6.93 -4.68
CA ARG A 63 -7.33 7.02 -3.34
C ARG A 63 -6.92 8.45 -2.95
N GLU A 64 -6.45 9.24 -3.90
CA GLU A 64 -6.10 10.67 -3.69
C GLU A 64 -7.30 11.52 -3.24
N LEU A 65 -8.53 11.14 -3.63
CA LEU A 65 -9.76 11.78 -3.14
C LEU A 65 -10.04 11.38 -1.68
N VAL A 66 -9.78 10.11 -1.33
CA VAL A 66 -9.97 9.59 0.03
C VAL A 66 -8.97 10.18 1.01
N LYS A 67 -7.73 10.41 0.59
CA LYS A 67 -6.72 11.14 1.37
C LYS A 67 -7.18 12.56 1.76
N LYS A 68 -8.09 13.16 0.98
CA LYS A 68 -8.73 14.45 1.27
C LYS A 68 -10.04 14.34 2.08
N GLY A 69 -10.46 13.12 2.41
CA GLY A 69 -11.65 12.80 3.19
C GLY A 69 -12.93 12.58 2.37
N TYR A 70 -12.84 12.46 1.04
CA TYR A 70 -14.00 12.12 0.22
C TYR A 70 -14.21 10.60 0.16
N THR A 71 -15.46 10.16 0.00
CA THR A 71 -15.81 8.74 -0.12
C THR A 71 -16.39 8.48 -1.52
N PRO A 72 -15.54 8.19 -2.53
CA PRO A 72 -16.00 7.87 -3.88
C PRO A 72 -16.68 6.49 -3.88
N VAL A 73 -17.75 6.36 -4.66
CA VAL A 73 -18.55 5.13 -4.75
C VAL A 73 -18.74 4.69 -6.20
N THR A 74 -18.91 5.64 -7.12
CA THR A 74 -19.06 5.35 -8.55
C THR A 74 -18.25 6.31 -9.40
N ALA A 75 -17.92 5.87 -10.62
CA ALA A 75 -17.36 6.73 -11.66
C ALA A 75 -18.14 6.54 -12.96
N GLU A 76 -18.68 7.62 -13.49
CA GLU A 76 -19.27 7.64 -14.84
C GLU A 76 -18.15 7.93 -15.83
N ILE A 77 -17.84 6.95 -16.68
CA ILE A 77 -16.76 7.04 -17.66
C ILE A 77 -17.38 7.19 -19.05
N ASP A 78 -17.17 8.35 -19.65
CA ASP A 78 -17.51 8.67 -21.03
C ASP A 78 -16.27 8.46 -21.90
N ILE A 79 -16.39 7.65 -22.95
CA ILE A 79 -15.28 7.25 -23.83
C ILE A 79 -15.58 7.75 -25.24
N GLU A 80 -14.79 8.73 -25.70
CA GLU A 80 -14.89 9.25 -27.06
C GLU A 80 -14.16 8.30 -28.03
N ALA A 81 -14.90 7.35 -28.60
CA ALA A 81 -14.43 6.38 -29.59
C ALA A 81 -15.27 6.43 -30.88
N GLU A 82 -14.63 6.16 -32.02
CA GLU A 82 -15.23 6.13 -33.35
C GLU A 82 -15.87 4.76 -33.66
N GLU A 83 -15.30 3.67 -33.16
CA GLU A 83 -15.72 2.29 -33.47
C GLU A 83 -16.89 1.78 -32.61
N GLY A 84 -17.31 2.52 -31.58
CA GLY A 84 -18.43 2.14 -30.72
C GLY A 84 -18.64 3.03 -29.49
N ASP A 85 -19.72 2.77 -28.76
CA ASP A 85 -19.97 3.36 -27.44
C ASP A 85 -19.50 2.39 -26.36
N PHE A 86 -18.37 2.72 -25.73
CA PHE A 86 -17.74 1.94 -24.68
C PHE A 86 -17.97 2.54 -23.28
N SER A 87 -18.74 3.63 -23.22
CA SER A 87 -18.99 4.39 -22.00
C SER A 87 -19.78 3.57 -20.99
N GLN A 88 -19.40 3.65 -19.73
CA GLN A 88 -20.05 2.89 -18.66
C GLN A 88 -19.87 3.54 -17.29
N THR A 89 -20.79 3.22 -16.38
CA THR A 89 -20.62 3.52 -14.96
C THR A 89 -19.95 2.34 -14.28
N ILE A 90 -18.87 2.59 -13.56
CA ILE A 90 -18.16 1.59 -12.77
C ILE A 90 -18.32 1.86 -11.28
N ASP A 91 -18.39 0.79 -10.51
CA ASP A 91 -18.31 0.85 -9.05
C ASP A 91 -16.86 1.04 -8.62
N ILE A 92 -16.66 1.86 -7.59
CA ILE A 92 -15.39 2.01 -6.90
C ILE A 92 -15.42 1.11 -5.67
N ASP A 93 -14.49 0.17 -5.58
CA ASP A 93 -14.43 -0.74 -4.46
C ASP A 93 -14.13 0.04 -3.15
N PRO A 94 -14.93 -0.16 -2.09
CA PRO A 94 -14.89 0.68 -0.88
C PRO A 94 -13.66 0.44 0.00
N VAL A 95 -12.81 -0.54 -0.33
CA VAL A 95 -11.61 -0.87 0.43
C VAL A 95 -10.36 -0.43 -0.31
N SER A 96 -10.27 -0.77 -1.60
CA SER A 96 -9.15 -0.43 -2.46
C SER A 96 -9.23 0.99 -3.00
N PHE A 97 -10.45 1.53 -3.11
CA PHE A 97 -10.78 2.79 -3.75
C PHE A 97 -10.35 2.81 -5.23
N MET A 98 -10.36 1.64 -5.85
CA MET A 98 -10.11 1.45 -7.26
C MET A 98 -11.37 0.92 -7.95
N GLY A 99 -11.54 1.31 -9.21
CA GLY A 99 -12.54 0.74 -10.12
C GLY A 99 -11.87 0.38 -11.44
N GLN A 100 -12.48 -0.50 -12.22
CA GLN A 100 -11.92 -0.88 -13.51
C GLN A 100 -12.96 -1.06 -14.59
N ILE A 101 -12.53 -0.76 -15.81
CA ILE A 101 -13.21 -1.12 -17.05
C ILE A 101 -12.40 -2.26 -17.68
N LYS A 102 -13.07 -3.33 -18.06
CA LYS A 102 -12.49 -4.44 -18.83
C LYS A 102 -13.38 -4.79 -20.01
N PHE A 103 -12.76 -5.04 -21.15
CA PHE A 103 -13.40 -5.53 -22.37
C PHE A 103 -12.71 -6.81 -22.83
N ILE A 104 -13.50 -7.83 -23.13
CA ILE A 104 -13.02 -9.10 -23.67
C ILE A 104 -12.73 -8.89 -25.15
N LYS A 105 -11.50 -9.19 -25.61
CA LYS A 105 -11.11 -8.89 -27.00
C LYS A 105 -11.95 -9.65 -28.02
N GLU A 106 -12.39 -10.87 -27.71
CA GLU A 106 -13.26 -11.66 -28.60
C GLU A 106 -14.64 -11.04 -28.84
N GLU A 107 -15.05 -10.07 -28.01
CA GLU A 107 -16.32 -9.35 -28.14
C GLU A 107 -16.17 -8.03 -28.92
N LEU A 108 -14.95 -7.66 -29.30
CA LEU A 108 -14.62 -6.43 -30.01
C LEU A 108 -14.20 -6.70 -31.46
N THR A 109 -14.35 -5.70 -32.32
CA THR A 109 -13.73 -5.70 -33.66
C THR A 109 -12.25 -5.39 -33.55
N GLN A 110 -11.44 -5.79 -34.55
CA GLN A 110 -10.01 -5.47 -34.54
C GLN A 110 -9.77 -3.95 -34.58
N GLU A 111 -10.61 -3.22 -35.31
CA GLU A 111 -10.59 -1.76 -35.38
C GLU A 111 -10.84 -1.12 -34.01
N ALA A 112 -11.82 -1.62 -33.24
CA ALA A 112 -12.08 -1.16 -31.88
C ALA A 112 -10.93 -1.47 -30.92
N ILE A 113 -10.32 -2.67 -31.03
CA ILE A 113 -9.15 -3.04 -30.23
C ILE A 113 -8.00 -2.08 -30.52
N ASP A 114 -7.72 -1.81 -31.80
CA ASP A 114 -6.64 -0.93 -32.22
C ASP A 114 -6.89 0.52 -31.76
N GLU A 115 -8.11 1.03 -31.89
CA GLU A 115 -8.51 2.36 -31.42
C GLU A 115 -8.29 2.51 -29.90
N LEU A 116 -8.89 1.62 -29.10
CA LEU A 116 -8.79 1.64 -27.64
C LEU A 116 -7.34 1.47 -27.17
N SER A 117 -6.55 0.63 -27.83
CA SER A 117 -5.14 0.38 -27.50
C SER A 117 -4.22 1.55 -27.87
N ASN A 118 -4.50 2.25 -28.98
CA ASN A 118 -3.77 3.44 -29.40
C ASN A 118 -4.06 4.64 -28.49
N GLY A 119 -5.28 4.69 -27.95
CA GLY A 119 -5.70 5.57 -26.90
C GLY A 119 -6.82 6.50 -27.33
N VAL A 120 -7.80 6.64 -26.43
CA VAL A 120 -9.04 7.38 -26.63
C VAL A 120 -9.18 8.46 -25.57
N PHE A 121 -9.90 9.53 -25.88
CA PHE A 121 -10.21 10.55 -24.90
C PHE A 121 -11.32 10.03 -23.97
N ILE A 122 -11.08 10.12 -22.67
CA ILE A 122 -12.05 9.73 -21.65
C ILE A 122 -12.33 10.88 -20.71
N THR A 123 -13.59 11.00 -20.29
CA THR A 123 -14.02 11.88 -19.21
C THR A 123 -14.57 11.01 -18.08
N SER A 124 -14.10 11.23 -16.85
CA SER A 124 -14.49 10.48 -15.66
C SER A 124 -15.15 11.43 -14.66
N VAL A 125 -16.42 11.20 -14.34
CA VAL A 125 -17.15 11.94 -13.30
C VAL A 125 -17.23 11.05 -12.06
N ILE A 126 -16.52 11.42 -11.00
CA ILE A 126 -16.44 10.62 -9.77
C ILE A 126 -17.51 11.11 -8.80
N LYS A 127 -18.29 10.19 -8.24
CA LYS A 127 -19.43 10.51 -7.38
C LYS A 127 -19.37 9.81 -6.02
N ASN A 128 -20.01 10.42 -5.03
CA ASN A 128 -20.20 9.84 -3.71
C ASN A 128 -21.50 9.01 -3.63
N ALA A 129 -21.79 8.46 -2.45
CA ALA A 129 -22.99 7.66 -2.20
C ALA A 129 -24.32 8.42 -2.43
N ASP A 130 -24.30 9.75 -2.38
CA ASP A 130 -25.47 10.63 -2.59
C ASP A 130 -25.61 11.08 -4.05
N ASP A 131 -24.88 10.46 -4.99
CA ASP A 131 -24.83 10.80 -6.42
C ASP A 131 -24.30 12.23 -6.69
N GLN A 132 -23.58 12.82 -5.75
CA GLN A 132 -22.95 14.13 -5.91
C GLN A 132 -21.56 13.99 -6.52
N THR A 133 -21.27 14.81 -7.53
CA THR A 133 -19.94 14.88 -8.14
C THR A 133 -18.92 15.40 -7.15
N ILE A 134 -17.87 14.60 -6.91
CA ILE A 134 -16.68 14.98 -6.15
C ILE A 134 -15.72 15.74 -7.07
N THR A 135 -15.42 15.16 -8.22
CA THR A 135 -14.50 15.73 -9.22
C THR A 135 -14.82 15.22 -10.61
N THR A 136 -14.32 15.92 -11.62
CA THR A 136 -14.32 15.50 -13.01
C THR A 136 -12.89 15.54 -13.53
N ASP A 137 -12.46 14.45 -14.15
CA ASP A 137 -11.13 14.27 -14.70
C ASP A 137 -11.26 13.89 -16.18
N ALA A 138 -10.35 14.36 -17.03
CA ALA A 138 -10.38 14.04 -18.45
C ALA A 138 -8.97 13.95 -19.04
N LEU A 139 -8.73 12.98 -19.91
CA LEU A 139 -7.46 12.76 -20.60
C LEU A 139 -7.61 11.84 -21.81
N THR A 140 -6.54 11.71 -22.59
CA THR A 140 -6.36 10.58 -23.51
C THR A 140 -5.60 9.44 -22.84
N THR A 141 -6.12 8.21 -22.90
CA THR A 141 -5.48 7.02 -22.32
C THR A 141 -5.65 5.77 -23.19
N SER A 142 -4.70 4.83 -23.09
CA SER A 142 -4.71 3.55 -23.80
C SER A 142 -5.29 2.45 -22.92
N PHE A 143 -6.16 1.62 -23.49
CA PHE A 143 -6.68 0.42 -22.85
C PHE A 143 -5.72 -0.74 -23.13
N ARG A 144 -5.28 -1.44 -22.08
CA ARG A 144 -4.27 -2.50 -22.18
C ARG A 144 -4.58 -3.65 -21.23
N SER A 145 -3.97 -4.80 -21.48
CA SER A 145 -3.89 -5.86 -20.47
C SER A 145 -2.91 -5.45 -19.38
N ASN A 146 -3.15 -5.87 -18.14
CA ASN A 146 -2.33 -5.56 -16.97
C ASN A 146 -1.96 -4.05 -16.82
N PRO A 147 -2.92 -3.11 -16.91
CA PRO A 147 -2.60 -1.68 -16.85
C PRO A 147 -2.20 -1.26 -15.43
N ASP A 148 -1.29 -0.29 -15.34
CA ASP A 148 -0.98 0.35 -14.05
C ASP A 148 -2.18 1.24 -13.62
N PRO A 149 -2.55 1.26 -12.32
CA PRO A 149 -3.64 2.10 -11.84
C PRO A 149 -3.39 3.59 -12.10
N ARG A 150 -4.35 4.25 -12.72
CA ARG A 150 -4.27 5.69 -12.97
C ARG A 150 -4.91 6.47 -11.83
N LYS A 151 -4.11 7.32 -11.18
CA LYS A 151 -4.59 8.25 -10.15
C LYS A 151 -5.50 9.32 -10.74
N VAL A 152 -6.66 9.49 -10.13
CA VAL A 152 -7.56 10.63 -10.38
C VAL A 152 -6.91 11.92 -9.92
N ILE A 153 -7.06 12.97 -10.72
CA ILE A 153 -6.57 14.30 -10.36
C ILE A 153 -7.40 14.88 -9.20
N ALA A 154 -6.75 15.06 -8.05
CA ALA A 154 -7.32 15.71 -6.86
C ALA A 154 -6.75 17.12 -6.62
N THR A 155 -5.94 17.65 -7.55
CA THR A 155 -5.31 18.96 -7.41
C THR A 155 -6.36 20.06 -7.45
N GLY A 156 -6.42 20.90 -6.42
CA GLY A 156 -7.41 21.99 -6.29
C GLY A 156 -8.68 21.62 -5.53
N LEU A 157 -8.85 20.36 -5.12
CA LEU A 157 -9.92 19.97 -4.21
C LEU A 157 -9.51 20.27 -2.77
N ASP A 158 -10.34 20.97 -2.01
CA ASP A 158 -10.10 21.22 -0.58
C ASP A 158 -10.28 19.93 0.23
N GLU A 159 -9.56 19.79 1.33
CA GLU A 159 -9.83 18.69 2.27
C GLU A 159 -11.13 18.95 3.03
N THR A 160 -11.87 17.88 3.33
CA THR A 160 -13.06 17.94 4.20
C THR A 160 -12.71 18.43 5.61
N ASP A 161 -13.67 19.07 6.29
CA ASP A 161 -13.48 19.55 7.67
C ASP A 161 -13.07 18.42 8.62
N GLU A 162 -13.62 17.22 8.43
CA GLU A 162 -13.29 16.01 9.19
C GLU A 162 -11.82 15.63 9.04
N ASN A 163 -11.29 15.65 7.81
CA ASN A 163 -9.89 15.34 7.54
C ASN A 163 -8.94 16.45 8.01
N ARG A 164 -9.41 17.69 8.09
CA ARG A 164 -8.65 18.82 8.66
C ARG A 164 -8.68 18.85 10.19
N THR A 165 -9.58 18.10 10.82
CA THR A 165 -9.75 18.14 12.28
C THR A 165 -8.63 17.40 12.99
N VAL A 166 -7.96 18.11 13.88
CA VAL A 166 -6.87 17.63 14.72
C VAL A 166 -7.43 17.24 16.09
N ASN A 167 -7.18 16.01 16.52
CA ASN A 167 -7.48 15.50 17.84
C ASN A 167 -6.19 15.02 18.50
N LEU A 168 -5.87 15.61 19.65
CA LEU A 168 -4.66 15.31 20.41
C LEU A 168 -5.06 14.95 21.83
N SER A 169 -4.39 13.94 22.39
CA SER A 169 -4.70 13.54 23.76
C SER A 169 -4.07 14.51 24.75
N GLU A 170 -4.84 15.02 25.70
CA GLU A 170 -4.30 15.89 26.77
C GLU A 170 -3.26 15.18 27.65
N ASP A 171 -3.34 13.85 27.70
CA ASP A 171 -2.49 13.01 28.52
C ASP A 171 -1.19 12.62 27.81
N THR A 172 -1.18 12.69 26.47
CA THR A 172 -0.03 12.33 25.66
C THR A 172 0.98 13.47 25.57
N SER A 173 2.23 13.05 25.48
CA SER A 173 3.40 13.90 25.39
C SER A 173 3.82 14.10 23.94
N TYR A 174 3.98 15.36 23.55
CA TYR A 174 4.29 15.76 22.19
C TYR A 174 5.48 16.71 22.13
N TYR A 175 6.25 16.57 21.06
CA TYR A 175 7.35 17.44 20.69
C TYR A 175 6.99 18.21 19.43
N PHE A 176 7.32 19.50 19.41
CA PHE A 176 7.36 20.28 18.18
C PHE A 176 8.69 20.02 17.48
N GLN A 177 8.66 19.35 16.33
CA GLN A 177 9.82 19.29 15.45
C GLN A 177 9.59 20.21 14.26
N PRO A 178 10.46 21.20 14.05
CA PRO A 178 10.35 22.02 12.87
C PRO A 178 10.81 21.26 11.64
N ILE A 179 10.23 21.69 10.52
CA ILE A 179 10.51 21.19 9.19
C ILE A 179 11.18 22.33 8.43
N ASP A 180 12.24 22.03 7.68
CA ASP A 180 12.92 23.03 6.85
C ASP A 180 12.13 23.38 5.58
N GLY A 181 12.76 24.18 4.70
CA GLY A 181 12.15 24.64 3.45
C GLY A 181 11.97 23.54 2.39
N ASP A 182 12.61 22.38 2.55
CA ASP A 182 12.55 21.24 1.64
C ASP A 182 11.71 20.08 2.23
N ASP A 183 10.91 20.39 3.26
CA ASP A 183 10.03 19.48 3.98
C ASP A 183 10.78 18.36 4.77
N ASP A 184 12.08 18.53 5.01
CA ASP A 184 12.89 17.62 5.80
C ASP A 184 12.83 17.94 7.31
N PRO A 185 12.71 16.92 8.19
CA PRO A 185 12.65 17.13 9.62
C PRO A 185 14.00 17.56 10.19
N GLU A 186 14.02 18.64 10.97
CA GLU A 186 15.26 19.14 11.58
C GLU A 186 15.35 18.73 13.06
N PRO A 187 16.13 17.68 13.41
CA PRO A 187 16.28 17.25 14.80
C PRO A 187 16.88 18.35 15.68
N GLY A 188 16.29 18.54 16.87
CA GLY A 188 16.82 19.39 17.94
C GLY A 188 16.24 20.79 18.11
N LYS A 189 15.47 21.29 17.15
CA LYS A 189 15.15 22.71 16.98
C LYS A 189 13.97 23.30 17.77
N SER A 190 13.65 22.75 18.94
CA SER A 190 12.71 23.37 19.89
C SER A 190 13.21 23.25 21.32
N MET A 191 13.75 24.33 21.87
CA MET A 191 14.28 24.46 23.21
C MET A 191 13.67 25.68 23.89
N VAL A 192 13.18 25.49 25.10
CA VAL A 192 12.80 26.60 25.96
C VAL A 192 14.05 27.17 26.67
N ILE A 193 14.40 28.45 26.48
CA ILE A 193 15.52 29.15 27.16
C ILE A 193 14.97 30.26 28.08
N GLY A 194 15.56 30.43 29.27
CA GLY A 194 15.16 31.48 30.22
C GLY A 194 15.55 32.90 29.75
N ALA A 195 14.59 33.84 29.76
CA ALA A 195 14.84 35.27 29.55
C ALA A 195 14.93 36.03 30.88
N SER A 196 15.58 37.19 30.90
CA SER A 196 15.83 37.98 32.12
C SER A 196 14.60 38.62 32.75
N ASN A 197 13.45 38.64 32.08
CA ASN A 197 12.22 39.30 32.56
C ASN A 197 10.90 38.52 32.32
N GLN A 198 10.94 37.39 31.62
CA GLN A 198 9.81 36.48 31.42
C GLN A 198 10.34 35.05 31.30
N SER A 199 9.66 34.12 31.98
CA SER A 199 10.02 32.72 32.02
C SER A 199 9.88 32.09 30.61
N PHE A 200 10.94 31.42 30.12
CA PHE A 200 10.91 30.35 29.11
C PHE A 200 10.46 30.73 27.67
N ILE A 201 11.41 31.11 26.79
CA ILE A 201 11.26 31.34 25.34
C ILE A 201 11.48 30.02 24.58
N MET A 202 10.54 29.57 23.75
CA MET A 202 10.86 28.54 22.74
C MET A 202 11.79 29.13 21.65
N THR A 203 13.00 28.62 21.59
CA THR A 203 14.08 28.91 20.63
C THR A 203 14.46 27.61 19.93
N SER A 204 14.98 27.66 18.71
CA SER A 204 15.51 26.46 18.07
C SER A 204 16.96 26.20 18.52
N ALA A 205 17.24 25.03 19.10
CA ALA A 205 18.59 24.58 19.40
C ALA A 205 19.06 23.54 18.36
N SER A 206 20.37 23.35 18.20
CA SER A 206 20.91 22.20 17.45
C SER A 206 21.18 21.04 18.42
N GLY A 207 20.79 19.81 18.05
CA GLY A 207 21.25 18.57 18.69
C GLY A 207 20.47 18.07 19.91
N ALA A 208 19.14 17.99 19.85
CA ALA A 208 18.37 17.27 20.87
C ALA A 208 17.94 15.90 20.34
N GLU A 209 18.15 14.88 21.16
CA GLU A 209 17.50 13.56 21.03
C GLU A 209 16.02 13.72 21.42
N PHE A 210 15.11 12.95 20.81
CA PHE A 210 13.71 12.88 21.22
C PHE A 210 13.52 11.69 22.18
N ASN A 211 14.12 11.75 23.37
CA ASN A 211 14.24 10.56 24.22
C ASN A 211 13.25 10.53 25.40
N GLY A 212 12.31 11.48 25.47
CA GLY A 212 11.27 11.48 26.49
C GLY A 212 11.65 12.19 27.80
N ASN A 213 12.94 12.42 28.04
CA ASN A 213 13.45 12.91 29.33
C ASN A 213 13.66 14.43 29.38
N GLU A 214 13.26 15.16 28.34
CA GLU A 214 13.45 16.60 28.25
C GLU A 214 12.29 17.36 28.88
N GLU A 215 12.40 17.66 30.18
CA GLU A 215 11.36 18.32 30.99
C GLU A 215 10.72 19.56 30.32
N ASN A 216 11.49 20.37 29.59
CA ASN A 216 11.01 21.61 28.98
C ASN A 216 10.75 21.51 27.46
N ARG A 217 10.68 20.31 26.89
CA ARG A 217 10.41 20.12 25.44
C ARG A 217 9.19 19.25 25.16
N ASN A 218 8.52 18.82 26.23
CA ASN A 218 7.39 17.93 26.19
C ASN A 218 6.11 18.71 26.50
N PHE A 219 5.19 18.72 25.53
CA PHE A 219 3.95 19.48 25.58
C PHE A 219 2.73 18.57 25.55
N SER A 220 1.64 19.03 26.15
CA SER A 220 0.30 18.50 25.90
C SER A 220 -0.63 19.60 25.43
N PHE A 221 -1.68 19.18 24.73
CA PHE A 221 -2.64 20.08 24.11
C PHE A 221 -3.99 19.91 24.79
N VAL A 222 -4.51 21.01 25.35
CA VAL A 222 -5.84 21.04 25.98
C VAL A 222 -6.79 21.74 25.01
N PRO A 223 -7.82 21.07 24.47
CA PRO A 223 -8.74 21.66 23.50
C PRO A 223 -9.49 22.84 24.12
N ILE A 224 -9.66 23.91 23.33
CA ILE A 224 -10.50 25.05 23.70
C ILE A 224 -11.95 24.69 23.36
N PRO A 225 -12.88 24.66 24.34
CA PRO A 225 -14.27 24.27 24.09
C PRO A 225 -14.93 25.12 23.00
N GLY A 226 -15.55 24.45 22.03
CA GLY A 226 -16.29 25.09 20.94
C GLY A 226 -15.41 25.71 19.84
N GLN A 227 -14.09 25.51 19.86
CA GLN A 227 -13.18 25.99 18.82
C GLN A 227 -12.43 24.81 18.17
N VAL A 228 -12.66 24.60 16.88
CA VAL A 228 -12.02 23.52 16.10
C VAL A 228 -10.52 23.78 15.98
N ASN A 229 -9.73 22.73 16.14
CA ASN A 229 -8.25 22.74 16.05
C ASN A 229 -7.55 23.77 16.94
N THR A 230 -8.23 24.25 17.99
CA THR A 230 -7.69 25.30 18.86
C THR A 230 -7.40 24.74 20.24
N PHE A 231 -6.19 24.97 20.73
CA PHE A 231 -5.67 24.37 21.94
C PHE A 231 -4.97 25.40 22.82
N ALA A 232 -5.04 25.20 24.14
CA ALA A 232 -4.04 25.71 25.06
C ALA A 232 -2.89 24.70 25.15
N ILE A 233 -1.66 25.17 25.01
CA ILE A 233 -0.46 24.31 25.00
C ILE A 233 0.15 24.34 26.39
N ARG A 234 0.33 23.16 27.01
CA ARG A 234 0.85 22.99 28.36
C ARG A 234 2.23 22.33 28.33
N ILE A 235 3.19 22.87 29.08
CA ILE A 235 4.50 22.24 29.34
C ILE A 235 4.30 21.17 30.41
N LYS A 236 4.61 19.90 30.12
CA LYS A 236 4.32 18.76 31.01
C LYS A 236 5.05 18.82 32.36
N SER A 237 6.35 19.17 32.40
CA SER A 237 7.15 19.15 33.63
C SER A 237 6.70 20.11 34.73
N GLY A 238 6.00 21.20 34.36
CA GLY A 238 5.54 22.22 35.32
C GLY A 238 4.05 22.55 35.25
N GLY A 239 3.32 21.95 34.31
CA GLY A 239 1.89 22.22 34.09
C GLY A 239 1.56 23.63 33.58
N ARG A 240 2.57 24.42 33.22
CA ARG A 240 2.44 25.82 32.80
C ARG A 240 1.98 25.92 31.36
N PHE A 241 1.23 26.98 31.04
CA PHE A 241 0.72 27.18 29.69
C PHE A 241 1.57 28.14 28.85
N LEU A 242 1.55 27.95 27.54
CA LEU A 242 2.07 28.92 26.59
C LEU A 242 1.05 30.03 26.35
N TYR A 243 1.53 31.23 26.03
CA TYR A 243 0.71 32.37 25.60
C TYR A 243 1.44 33.23 24.56
N SER A 244 0.67 33.89 23.70
CA SER A 244 1.12 34.93 22.79
C SER A 244 1.16 36.26 23.55
N GLY A 245 2.35 36.87 23.64
CA GLY A 245 2.52 38.10 24.40
C GLY A 245 3.72 38.92 23.95
N THR A 246 3.80 40.16 24.43
CA THR A 246 4.95 41.02 24.16
C THR A 246 6.15 40.58 24.99
N ILE A 247 7.23 40.21 24.30
CA ILE A 247 8.49 39.72 24.86
C ILE A 247 9.60 40.71 24.52
N ILE A 248 10.54 40.91 25.45
CA ILE A 248 11.74 41.71 25.23
C ILE A 248 12.96 40.79 25.32
N ASN A 249 13.61 40.54 24.19
CA ASN A 249 14.81 39.70 24.11
C ASN A 249 16.03 40.51 23.72
N SER A 250 17.22 40.00 24.06
CA SER A 250 18.48 40.55 23.54
C SER A 250 19.12 39.58 22.55
N ALA A 251 19.49 40.05 21.37
CA ALA A 251 20.33 39.32 20.42
C ALA A 251 21.74 39.91 20.38
N VAL A 252 22.75 39.07 20.14
CA VAL A 252 24.12 39.51 19.90
C VAL A 252 24.37 39.54 18.39
N ILE A 253 24.26 40.73 17.80
CA ILE A 253 24.48 40.94 16.36
C ILE A 253 25.77 41.74 16.20
N LEU A 254 26.72 41.21 15.42
CA LEU A 254 28.02 41.87 15.18
C LEU A 254 28.73 42.26 16.49
N PHE A 255 28.75 41.34 17.47
CA PHE A 255 29.33 41.53 18.81
C PHE A 255 28.67 42.62 19.68
N ARG A 256 27.43 43.03 19.36
CA ARG A 256 26.65 44.01 20.15
C ARG A 256 25.37 43.37 20.67
N GLN A 257 25.08 43.60 21.94
CA GLN A 257 23.81 43.21 22.54
C GLN A 257 22.75 44.27 22.21
N THR A 258 21.72 43.87 21.46
CA THR A 258 20.60 44.73 21.06
C THR A 258 19.30 44.14 21.56
N PHE A 259 18.40 44.98 22.08
CA PHE A 259 17.11 44.55 22.62
C PHE A 259 15.98 44.71 21.59
N TYR A 260 15.12 43.71 21.47
CA TYR A 260 13.99 43.66 20.56
C TYR A 260 12.71 43.37 21.34
N SER A 261 11.69 44.21 21.19
CA SER A 261 10.34 43.96 21.68
C SER A 261 9.51 43.44 20.53
N HIS A 262 8.89 42.29 20.71
CA HIS A 262 8.12 41.61 19.67
C HIS A 262 6.98 40.81 20.28
N LEU A 263 5.97 40.51 19.48
CA LEU A 263 4.96 39.51 19.81
C LEU A 263 5.60 38.13 19.64
N GLY A 264 5.67 37.36 20.71
CA GLY A 264 6.27 36.03 20.69
C GLY A 264 5.52 35.03 21.55
N LEU A 265 6.09 33.84 21.65
CA LEU A 265 5.54 32.72 22.41
C LEU A 265 6.30 32.57 23.73
N ALA A 266 5.60 32.70 24.85
CA ALA A 266 6.16 32.64 26.20
C ALA A 266 5.38 31.66 27.09
N ALA A 267 5.98 31.22 28.20
CA ALA A 267 5.29 30.43 29.22
C ALA A 267 4.82 31.30 30.39
N THR A 268 3.60 31.06 30.87
CA THR A 268 3.08 31.69 32.09
C THR A 268 3.40 30.87 33.33
N GLU A 269 3.27 31.45 34.53
CA GLU A 269 3.25 30.69 35.78
C GLU A 269 1.86 30.10 36.11
N VAL A 270 0.83 30.41 35.32
CA VAL A 270 -0.52 29.85 35.49
C VAL A 270 -0.54 28.39 35.04
N THR A 271 -1.06 27.51 35.90
CA THR A 271 -1.20 26.07 35.67
C THR A 271 -2.66 25.59 35.60
N ASP A 272 -3.62 26.43 36.01
CA ASP A 272 -5.05 26.10 35.96
C ASP A 272 -5.66 26.53 34.63
N PHE A 273 -6.15 25.56 33.86
CA PHE A 273 -6.81 25.79 32.57
C PHE A 273 -8.03 26.71 32.69
N ASN A 274 -8.79 26.62 33.79
CA ASN A 274 -10.02 27.39 33.95
C ASN A 274 -9.77 28.90 34.01
N LEU A 275 -8.57 29.32 34.42
CA LEU A 275 -8.17 30.72 34.48
C LEU A 275 -7.76 31.29 33.11
N ILE A 276 -7.42 30.43 32.15
CA ILE A 276 -6.89 30.84 30.85
C ILE A 276 -7.81 30.52 29.67
N GLN A 277 -8.76 29.58 29.82
CA GLN A 277 -9.60 29.11 28.71
C GLN A 277 -10.39 30.22 28.00
N GLY A 278 -10.71 31.31 28.71
CA GLY A 278 -11.41 32.48 28.14
C GLY A 278 -10.50 33.57 27.58
N ASN A 279 -9.18 33.42 27.68
CA ASN A 279 -8.22 34.43 27.25
C ASN A 279 -7.60 34.06 25.88
N PRO A 280 -7.87 34.83 24.80
CA PRO A 280 -7.35 34.54 23.47
C PRO A 280 -5.83 34.47 23.37
N ALA A 281 -5.09 35.11 24.27
CA ALA A 281 -3.63 35.01 24.30
C ALA A 281 -3.12 33.57 24.49
N PHE A 282 -3.94 32.68 25.05
CA PHE A 282 -3.62 31.27 25.28
C PHE A 282 -4.18 30.34 24.20
N HIS A 283 -4.88 30.87 23.19
CA HIS A 283 -5.51 30.08 22.15
C HIS A 283 -4.57 29.95 20.96
N PHE A 284 -4.20 28.71 20.65
CA PHE A 284 -3.37 28.39 19.49
C PHE A 284 -4.10 27.46 18.56
N LYS A 285 -4.26 27.88 17.31
CA LYS A 285 -4.86 27.06 16.26
C LYS A 285 -3.78 26.28 15.54
N ILE A 286 -3.98 24.97 15.40
CA ILE A 286 -3.16 24.12 14.53
C ILE A 286 -3.84 24.06 13.17
N GLU A 287 -3.22 24.66 12.17
CA GLU A 287 -3.77 24.73 10.82
C GLU A 287 -2.94 23.85 9.88
N LYS A 288 -3.61 22.94 9.17
CA LYS A 288 -2.98 22.15 8.12
C LYS A 288 -2.86 23.01 6.85
N ILE A 289 -1.66 23.12 6.29
CA ILE A 289 -1.41 23.95 5.10
C ILE A 289 -1.14 23.09 3.87
N ALA A 290 -0.52 21.94 4.09
CA ALA A 290 -0.31 20.90 3.10
C ALA A 290 -0.31 19.53 3.80
N GLU A 291 -0.21 18.46 3.03
CA GLU A 291 -0.13 17.11 3.56
C GLU A 291 1.08 16.96 4.50
N GLY A 292 0.85 16.46 5.72
CA GLY A 292 1.89 16.35 6.74
C GLY A 292 2.41 17.66 7.34
N ILE A 293 1.97 18.82 6.85
CA ILE A 293 2.56 20.14 7.15
C ILE A 293 1.55 21.03 7.87
N TYR A 294 1.96 21.49 9.05
CA TYR A 294 1.12 22.29 9.94
C TYR A 294 1.79 23.58 10.37
N GLU A 295 0.98 24.62 10.53
CA GLU A 295 1.34 25.86 11.19
C GLU A 295 0.63 25.99 12.53
N LEU A 296 1.34 26.57 13.49
CA LEU A 296 0.75 27.02 14.74
C LEU A 296 0.42 28.51 14.62
N GLN A 297 -0.84 28.88 14.84
CA GLN A 297 -1.32 30.26 14.76
C GLN A 297 -1.81 30.75 16.12
N ASN A 298 -1.64 32.04 16.40
CA ASN A 298 -2.31 32.66 17.56
C ASN A 298 -3.81 32.90 17.29
N SER A 299 -4.53 33.41 18.28
CA SER A 299 -5.97 33.74 18.17
C SER A 299 -6.32 34.75 17.07
N SER A 300 -5.33 35.48 16.54
CA SER A 300 -5.51 36.44 15.44
C SER A 300 -5.25 35.82 14.06
N GLY A 301 -4.96 34.52 13.99
CA GLY A 301 -4.61 33.83 12.74
C GLY A 301 -3.20 34.12 12.25
N THR A 302 -2.34 34.70 13.09
CA THR A 302 -0.93 34.95 12.72
C THR A 302 -0.12 33.71 13.04
N ALA A 303 0.56 33.16 12.04
CA ALA A 303 1.44 32.00 12.18
C ALA A 303 2.69 32.33 12.99
N VAL A 304 3.18 31.34 13.74
CA VAL A 304 4.50 31.40 14.37
C VAL A 304 5.58 31.45 13.29
N ARG A 305 6.61 32.24 13.55
CA ARG A 305 7.76 32.50 12.69
C ARG A 305 9.04 32.36 13.52
N LEU A 306 10.16 32.05 12.86
CA LEU A 306 11.48 32.01 13.47
C LEU A 306 12.27 33.27 13.08
N ALA A 307 12.64 34.07 14.08
CA ALA A 307 13.58 35.18 13.92
C ALA A 307 15.00 34.71 14.31
N PRO A 308 16.01 34.83 13.41
CA PRO A 308 17.40 34.49 13.71
C PRO A 308 17.89 35.19 14.99
N ASP A 309 18.61 34.44 15.84
CA ASP A 309 19.18 34.89 17.13
C ASP A 309 18.19 35.44 18.17
N ILE A 310 16.88 35.41 17.89
CA ILE A 310 15.81 35.89 18.79
C ILE A 310 14.90 34.74 19.24
N GLY A 311 14.50 33.85 18.32
CA GLY A 311 13.59 32.74 18.58
C GLY A 311 12.22 32.91 17.91
N LEU A 312 11.19 32.29 18.50
CA LEU A 312 9.84 32.25 17.93
C LEU A 312 9.06 33.55 18.15
N THR A 313 8.47 34.05 17.07
CA THR A 313 7.76 35.33 17.00
C THR A 313 6.53 35.22 16.11
N PHE A 314 5.59 36.14 16.29
CA PHE A 314 4.47 36.36 15.35
C PHE A 314 4.75 37.56 14.41
N ASP A 315 5.81 38.33 14.68
CA ASP A 315 6.15 39.53 13.90
C ASP A 315 6.98 39.16 12.68
N MET A 316 6.64 39.73 11.52
CA MET A 316 7.38 39.54 10.27
C MET A 316 8.76 40.22 10.32
N VAL A 317 8.84 41.38 10.98
CA VAL A 317 10.06 42.19 11.07
C VAL A 317 10.22 42.70 12.49
N LEU A 318 11.34 42.37 13.13
CA LEU A 318 11.65 42.81 14.48
C LEU A 318 12.51 44.08 14.42
N MET A 319 12.04 45.12 15.12
CA MET A 319 12.72 46.40 15.22
C MET A 319 13.45 46.52 16.57
N PRO A 320 14.67 47.08 16.60
CA PRO A 320 15.38 47.30 17.85
C PRO A 320 14.65 48.34 18.71
N THR A 321 14.50 48.05 20.00
CA THR A 321 13.81 48.93 20.97
C THR A 321 14.68 50.08 21.48
N ILE A 322 16.00 49.91 21.43
CA ILE A 322 16.97 50.94 21.81
C ILE A 322 17.73 51.36 20.56
N ILE A 323 17.89 52.67 20.37
CA ILE A 323 18.70 53.25 19.30
C ILE A 323 20.16 52.89 19.59
N SER A 324 20.63 51.77 19.06
CA SER A 324 22.06 51.45 19.02
C SER A 324 22.73 52.36 17.98
N PHE A 325 23.94 52.86 18.26
CA PHE A 325 24.75 53.57 17.26
C PHE A 325 26.01 52.77 16.91
N PRO A 326 26.16 52.30 15.65
CA PRO A 326 25.25 52.45 14.52
C PRO A 326 23.93 51.66 14.70
N PRO A 327 22.86 52.03 13.97
CA PRO A 327 21.56 51.35 14.05
C PRO A 327 21.72 49.87 13.71
N SER A 328 21.17 49.01 14.58
CA SER A 328 21.08 47.58 14.29
C SER A 328 20.07 47.36 13.17
N PRO A 329 20.34 46.48 12.19
CA PRO A 329 19.38 46.19 11.14
C PRO A 329 18.11 45.53 11.73
N PRO A 330 16.95 45.72 11.08
CA PRO A 330 15.78 44.91 11.39
C PRO A 330 16.06 43.43 11.12
N ILE A 331 15.44 42.56 11.91
CA ILE A 331 15.53 41.11 11.72
C ILE A 331 14.25 40.64 11.03
N ASN A 332 14.39 40.01 9.86
CA ASN A 332 13.28 39.36 9.18
C ASN A 332 13.08 37.97 9.78
N SER A 333 11.84 37.65 10.15
CA SER A 333 11.47 36.30 10.58
C SER A 333 10.95 35.48 9.39
N GLN A 334 11.24 34.18 9.41
CA GLN A 334 10.77 33.23 8.41
C GLN A 334 9.61 32.41 8.95
N PRO A 335 8.62 32.03 8.12
CA PRO A 335 7.62 31.05 8.52
C PRO A 335 8.30 29.78 9.01
N ILE A 336 7.74 29.15 10.04
CA ILE A 336 8.23 27.87 10.54
C ILE A 336 7.09 26.86 10.53
N ARG A 337 7.35 25.72 9.90
CA ARG A 337 6.44 24.59 9.80
C ARG A 337 6.81 23.57 10.85
N TRP A 338 5.83 22.80 11.31
CA TRP A 338 6.03 21.83 12.37
C TRP A 338 5.35 20.51 12.02
N ARG A 339 5.96 19.43 12.50
CA ARG A 339 5.25 18.19 12.80
C ARG A 339 5.20 17.96 14.31
N LEU A 340 4.13 17.31 14.74
CA LEU A 340 4.01 16.83 16.11
C LEU A 340 4.47 15.39 16.18
N ILE A 341 5.39 15.13 17.11
CA ILE A 341 5.91 13.79 17.38
C ILE A 341 5.55 13.42 18.80
N SER A 342 5.07 12.20 18.99
CA SER A 342 5.04 11.56 20.29
C SER A 342 6.04 10.41 20.34
N THR A 343 6.77 10.33 21.44
CA THR A 343 7.71 9.24 21.73
C THR A 343 7.16 8.27 22.79
N THR A 344 5.99 8.57 23.35
CA THR A 344 5.39 7.78 24.43
C THR A 344 4.32 6.83 23.93
N ILE A 345 3.88 6.94 22.68
CA ILE A 345 2.87 6.06 22.11
C ILE A 345 3.51 4.74 21.69
N GLU A 346 3.04 3.66 22.30
CA GLU A 346 3.26 2.29 21.85
C GLU A 346 2.16 1.92 20.85
N TRP A 347 2.59 1.51 19.65
CA TRP A 347 1.70 1.20 18.55
C TRP A 347 1.49 -0.30 18.41
N GLU A 348 0.25 -0.71 18.19
CA GLU A 348 -0.12 -2.06 17.80
C GLU A 348 -0.70 -2.03 16.38
N VAL A 349 -0.13 -2.84 15.49
CA VAL A 349 -0.56 -2.98 14.10
C VAL A 349 -1.00 -4.41 13.84
N GLN A 350 -2.25 -4.57 13.44
CA GLN A 350 -2.87 -5.86 13.16
C GLN A 350 -3.24 -5.97 11.68
N ASN A 351 -2.83 -7.04 11.02
CA ASN A 351 -3.35 -7.37 9.69
C ASN A 351 -4.82 -7.80 9.77
N VAL A 352 -5.70 -7.10 9.05
CA VAL A 352 -7.15 -7.39 9.01
C VAL A 352 -7.61 -7.98 7.66
N GLY A 353 -6.70 -8.20 6.74
CA GLY A 353 -6.94 -8.85 5.46
C GLY A 353 -6.39 -8.07 4.26
N THR A 354 -6.49 -8.69 3.09
CA THR A 354 -6.04 -8.13 1.82
C THR A 354 -7.20 -8.18 0.82
N THR A 355 -7.37 -7.12 0.06
CA THR A 355 -8.35 -7.04 -1.03
C THR A 355 -7.60 -6.88 -2.34
N PHE A 356 -8.04 -7.58 -3.38
CA PHE A 356 -7.40 -7.59 -4.69
C PHE A 356 -8.38 -7.07 -5.72
N LEU A 357 -7.84 -6.41 -6.74
CA LEU A 357 -8.56 -6.12 -7.97
C LEU A 357 -8.26 -7.24 -8.96
N GLU A 358 -9.30 -7.80 -9.59
CA GLU A 358 -9.11 -8.84 -10.61
C GLU A 358 -8.18 -8.32 -11.72
N PRO A 359 -7.16 -9.11 -12.13
CA PRO A 359 -6.28 -8.70 -13.21
C PRO A 359 -7.05 -8.57 -14.54
N ILE A 360 -6.57 -7.66 -15.39
CA ILE A 360 -7.01 -7.57 -16.78
C ILE A 360 -6.08 -8.46 -17.61
N LEU A 361 -6.52 -9.67 -17.90
CA LEU A 361 -5.64 -10.73 -18.39
C LEU A 361 -5.17 -10.46 -19.83
N GLY A 362 -3.92 -10.81 -20.12
CA GLY A 362 -3.39 -10.82 -21.47
C GLY A 362 -3.94 -11.96 -22.33
N GLU A 363 -3.43 -12.07 -23.55
CA GLU A 363 -3.66 -13.26 -24.37
C GLU A 363 -3.00 -14.48 -23.75
N ALA A 364 -3.69 -15.62 -23.77
CA ALA A 364 -3.13 -16.90 -23.35
C ALA A 364 -2.25 -17.48 -24.47
N GLU A 365 -0.99 -17.77 -24.17
CA GLU A 365 -0.08 -18.41 -25.12
C GLU A 365 -0.07 -19.93 -24.92
N THR A 366 -0.07 -20.69 -26.01
CA THR A 366 0.07 -22.16 -25.98
C THR A 366 1.47 -22.57 -26.40
N SER A 367 2.11 -23.44 -25.61
CA SER A 367 3.39 -24.05 -25.94
C SER A 367 3.41 -25.53 -25.58
N PHE A 368 4.47 -26.23 -25.99
CA PHE A 368 4.61 -27.67 -25.82
C PHE A 368 5.97 -28.03 -25.23
N LYS A 369 5.96 -28.93 -24.25
CA LYS A 369 7.19 -29.62 -23.82
C LYS A 369 7.48 -30.85 -24.66
N VAL A 370 6.43 -31.57 -25.02
CA VAL A 370 6.46 -32.76 -25.85
C VAL A 370 5.33 -32.63 -26.85
N ASN A 371 5.61 -32.93 -28.12
CA ASN A 371 4.62 -32.86 -29.18
C ASN A 371 5.06 -33.71 -30.35
N THR A 372 4.72 -35.00 -30.32
CA THR A 372 5.16 -35.97 -31.32
C THR A 372 4.07 -36.98 -31.65
N THR A 373 4.09 -37.47 -32.88
CA THR A 373 3.25 -38.61 -33.28
C THR A 373 4.13 -39.85 -33.37
N LEU A 374 3.71 -40.93 -32.70
CA LEU A 374 4.36 -42.23 -32.74
C LEU A 374 3.58 -43.17 -33.65
N SER A 375 4.19 -43.61 -34.75
CA SER A 375 3.54 -44.51 -35.72
C SER A 375 4.17 -45.91 -35.70
N ASN A 376 3.32 -46.94 -35.60
CA ASN A 376 3.74 -48.34 -35.68
C ASN A 376 3.26 -48.98 -36.99
N CYS A 377 4.12 -48.96 -38.01
CA CYS A 377 3.86 -49.65 -39.28
C CYS A 377 4.38 -51.10 -39.31
N GLY A 378 4.90 -51.59 -38.18
CA GLY A 378 5.40 -52.95 -38.01
C GLY A 378 4.30 -53.95 -37.61
N ARG A 379 4.71 -55.19 -37.33
CA ARG A 379 3.82 -56.24 -36.79
C ARG A 379 3.98 -56.31 -35.28
N GLY A 380 2.89 -56.47 -34.54
CA GLY A 380 2.90 -56.50 -33.07
C GLY A 380 2.84 -55.10 -32.44
N GLY A 381 2.54 -55.03 -31.14
CA GLY A 381 2.51 -53.76 -30.41
C GLY A 381 3.93 -53.29 -30.09
N LEU A 382 4.18 -52.00 -30.24
CA LEU A 382 5.45 -51.36 -29.87
C LEU A 382 5.19 -50.35 -28.75
N SER A 383 6.08 -50.29 -27.77
CA SER A 383 5.98 -49.32 -26.67
C SER A 383 7.23 -48.46 -26.58
N GLN A 384 7.04 -47.17 -26.31
CA GLN A 384 8.12 -46.21 -26.10
C GLN A 384 7.77 -45.28 -24.95
N THR A 385 8.76 -44.98 -24.11
CA THR A 385 8.63 -43.93 -23.09
C THR A 385 8.72 -42.59 -23.79
N VAL A 386 7.69 -41.77 -23.61
CA VAL A 386 7.60 -40.41 -24.15
C VAL A 386 7.38 -39.45 -22.99
N GLY A 387 8.01 -38.29 -23.08
CA GLY A 387 8.03 -37.29 -22.02
C GLY A 387 9.45 -36.95 -21.58
N ALA A 388 9.55 -35.92 -20.74
CA ALA A 388 10.73 -35.65 -19.94
C ALA A 388 10.25 -35.26 -18.54
N ALA A 389 10.91 -35.78 -17.50
CA ALA A 389 10.72 -35.25 -16.15
C ALA A 389 11.27 -33.83 -16.08
N ALA A 390 10.39 -32.84 -16.15
CA ALA A 390 10.74 -31.42 -16.13
C ALA A 390 9.79 -30.68 -15.18
N SER A 391 10.30 -29.65 -14.52
CA SER A 391 9.50 -28.69 -13.76
C SER A 391 9.48 -27.36 -14.49
N GLU A 392 8.32 -26.71 -14.52
CA GLU A 392 8.21 -25.29 -14.81
C GLU A 392 7.86 -24.58 -13.52
N ASP A 393 8.73 -23.66 -13.11
CA ASP A 393 8.58 -22.89 -11.89
C ASP A 393 7.89 -21.56 -12.20
N GLU A 394 6.96 -21.17 -11.34
CA GLU A 394 6.25 -19.89 -11.40
C GLU A 394 6.86 -18.98 -10.32
N PHE A 395 7.21 -17.75 -10.71
CA PHE A 395 7.76 -16.73 -9.82
C PHE A 395 6.77 -15.59 -9.68
N GLY A 396 6.40 -15.30 -8.44
CA GLY A 396 5.66 -14.10 -8.09
C GLY A 396 6.61 -13.05 -7.51
N LYS A 397 6.28 -11.80 -7.74
CA LYS A 397 6.97 -10.64 -7.20
C LYS A 397 5.94 -9.73 -6.55
N VAL A 398 6.22 -9.26 -5.34
CA VAL A 398 5.35 -8.29 -4.65
C VAL A 398 6.12 -6.98 -4.49
N GLY A 399 5.47 -5.87 -4.81
CA GLY A 399 5.94 -4.51 -4.55
C GLY A 399 4.90 -3.71 -3.78
N TRP A 400 5.35 -2.85 -2.86
CA TRP A 400 4.50 -1.85 -2.21
C TRP A 400 4.76 -0.50 -2.82
N GLU A 401 3.69 0.26 -3.02
CA GLU A 401 3.75 1.58 -3.63
C GLU A 401 3.47 2.69 -2.61
N GLU A 402 2.90 2.33 -1.47
CA GLU A 402 2.64 3.21 -0.33
C GLU A 402 3.40 2.69 0.90
N SER A 403 3.75 3.60 1.81
CA SER A 403 4.50 3.25 3.03
C SER A 403 3.72 3.60 4.29
N LEU A 404 3.88 2.76 5.32
CA LEU A 404 3.45 3.10 6.67
C LEU A 404 4.50 4.02 7.29
N SER A 405 4.10 5.25 7.56
CA SER A 405 4.89 6.17 8.37
C SER A 405 4.17 6.35 9.69
N ILE A 406 4.86 6.07 10.80
CA ILE A 406 4.38 6.31 12.17
C ILE A 406 5.55 6.87 12.96
N ASN A 407 5.32 7.91 13.74
CA ASN A 407 6.35 8.41 14.66
C ASN A 407 6.44 7.47 15.87
N THR A 408 7.56 6.75 16.00
CA THR A 408 7.81 5.80 17.10
C THR A 408 9.31 5.72 17.42
N THR A 409 9.66 5.47 18.69
CA THR A 409 11.03 5.17 19.11
C THR A 409 11.38 3.70 18.97
N ASN A 410 10.40 2.83 18.72
CA ASN A 410 10.55 1.38 18.60
C ASN A 410 10.29 0.92 17.15
N SER A 411 11.00 -0.10 16.69
CA SER A 411 10.69 -0.78 15.43
C SER A 411 9.42 -1.61 15.54
N ILE A 412 8.54 -1.55 14.53
CA ILE A 412 7.32 -2.34 14.44
C ILE A 412 7.47 -3.28 13.24
N ASP A 413 7.58 -4.58 13.51
CA ASP A 413 7.64 -5.60 12.48
C ASP A 413 6.25 -6.20 12.28
N VAL A 414 5.73 -6.19 11.04
CA VAL A 414 4.45 -6.85 10.72
C VAL A 414 4.63 -7.73 9.50
N SER A 415 4.61 -9.05 9.71
CA SER A 415 4.59 -9.98 8.59
C SER A 415 3.20 -10.01 7.95
N THR A 416 3.12 -9.89 6.63
CA THR A 416 1.87 -10.10 5.90
C THR A 416 2.00 -11.21 4.86
N THR A 417 0.91 -11.94 4.62
CA THR A 417 0.80 -12.90 3.54
C THR A 417 -0.22 -12.37 2.55
N VAL A 418 0.24 -12.13 1.32
CA VAL A 418 -0.57 -11.67 0.20
C VAL A 418 -1.03 -12.92 -0.57
N GLY A 419 -2.29 -13.32 -0.35
CA GLY A 419 -2.92 -14.45 -1.04
C GLY A 419 -3.79 -13.97 -2.20
N VAL A 420 -3.39 -14.26 -3.43
CA VAL A 420 -4.08 -13.84 -4.66
C VAL A 420 -4.96 -14.99 -5.20
N GLU A 421 -6.23 -14.69 -5.48
CA GLU A 421 -7.17 -15.58 -6.18
C GLU A 421 -7.86 -14.80 -7.31
N PHE A 422 -7.88 -15.35 -8.53
CA PHE A 422 -8.64 -14.80 -9.66
C PHE A 422 -9.04 -15.88 -10.68
N ASP A 423 -10.05 -15.59 -11.49
CA ASP A 423 -10.50 -16.47 -12.58
C ASP A 423 -9.62 -16.28 -13.84
N ALA A 424 -9.23 -17.39 -14.47
CA ALA A 424 -8.46 -17.43 -15.71
C ALA A 424 -9.02 -18.52 -16.64
N LYS A 425 -8.73 -18.45 -17.94
CA LYS A 425 -9.26 -19.40 -18.93
C LYS A 425 -8.14 -20.12 -19.66
N PHE A 426 -7.95 -21.39 -19.34
CA PHE A 426 -6.96 -22.27 -19.98
C PHE A 426 -7.68 -23.35 -20.79
N PHE A 427 -7.23 -23.59 -22.02
CA PHE A 427 -7.74 -24.61 -22.93
C PHE A 427 -9.27 -24.54 -23.10
N GLY A 428 -9.79 -23.33 -23.30
CA GLY A 428 -11.23 -23.08 -23.42
C GLY A 428 -12.02 -23.19 -22.12
N THR A 429 -11.41 -23.58 -21.00
CA THR A 429 -12.06 -23.87 -19.73
C THR A 429 -11.71 -22.82 -18.67
N GLY A 430 -12.72 -22.27 -18.00
CA GLY A 430 -12.51 -21.38 -16.86
C GLY A 430 -11.98 -22.14 -15.64
N ALA A 431 -10.92 -21.63 -15.02
CA ALA A 431 -10.28 -22.17 -13.83
C ALA A 431 -9.91 -21.03 -12.86
N LYS A 432 -9.98 -21.32 -11.57
CA LYS A 432 -9.50 -20.39 -10.53
C LYS A 432 -8.00 -20.57 -10.34
N TYR A 433 -7.24 -19.51 -10.52
CA TYR A 433 -5.83 -19.45 -10.14
C TYR A 433 -5.70 -19.00 -8.69
N ASN A 434 -4.83 -19.67 -7.93
CA ASN A 434 -4.59 -19.41 -6.52
C ASN A 434 -3.08 -19.40 -6.26
N ALA A 435 -2.56 -18.29 -5.77
CA ALA A 435 -1.16 -18.17 -5.35
C ALA A 435 -1.06 -17.41 -4.03
N SER A 436 -0.08 -17.76 -3.19
CA SER A 436 0.18 -17.04 -1.95
C SER A 436 1.64 -16.66 -1.86
N LEU A 437 1.90 -15.37 -1.65
CA LEU A 437 3.22 -14.84 -1.37
C LEU A 437 3.27 -14.39 0.08
N THR A 438 4.19 -14.96 0.87
CA THR A 438 4.42 -14.50 2.24
C THR A 438 5.58 -13.53 2.25
N VAL A 439 5.30 -12.27 2.60
CA VAL A 439 6.24 -11.17 2.51
C VAL A 439 6.33 -10.49 3.87
N GLY A 440 7.50 -10.61 4.50
CA GLY A 440 7.79 -9.86 5.72
C GLY A 440 8.01 -8.39 5.35
N TYR A 441 7.16 -7.50 5.87
CA TYR A 441 7.36 -6.05 5.74
C TYR A 441 7.66 -5.46 7.12
N ASN A 442 8.85 -4.89 7.29
CA ASN A 442 9.17 -4.17 8.52
C ASN A 442 8.67 -2.74 8.37
N TYR A 443 7.60 -2.40 9.08
CA TYR A 443 6.99 -1.08 9.08
C TYR A 443 7.64 -0.22 10.18
N SER A 444 8.92 0.12 10.09
CA SER A 444 9.55 0.98 11.11
C SER A 444 10.04 2.29 10.53
N ARG A 445 9.45 3.40 10.99
CA ARG A 445 10.09 4.72 10.96
C ARG A 445 10.57 5.05 12.37
N SER A 446 11.88 5.05 12.60
CA SER A 446 12.43 5.66 13.80
C SER A 446 12.21 7.18 13.72
N VAL A 447 12.05 7.86 14.87
CA VAL A 447 11.89 9.33 14.93
C VAL A 447 12.97 10.10 14.13
N GLU A 448 14.11 9.46 13.86
CA GLU A 448 15.30 10.02 13.22
C GLU A 448 15.50 9.59 11.76
N GLU A 449 14.76 8.61 11.23
CA GLU A 449 14.97 8.08 9.86
C GLU A 449 13.84 8.44 8.89
N THR A 450 14.19 8.52 7.61
CA THR A 450 13.26 8.57 6.48
C THR A 450 12.54 7.23 6.32
N SER A 451 11.31 7.27 5.81
CA SER A 451 10.49 6.08 5.53
C SER A 451 11.31 4.99 4.81
N THR A 452 11.25 3.75 5.29
CA THR A 452 11.85 2.61 4.59
C THR A 452 10.99 2.25 3.38
N ILE A 453 11.49 2.57 2.19
CA ILE A 453 10.92 2.11 0.92
C ILE A 453 11.05 0.60 0.88
N PHE A 454 9.97 -0.12 0.54
CA PHE A 454 10.07 -1.55 0.28
C PHE A 454 10.96 -1.82 -0.92
N GLU A 455 11.92 -2.72 -0.78
CA GLU A 455 12.51 -3.35 -1.96
C GLU A 455 11.64 -4.53 -2.39
N GLU A 456 11.30 -4.59 -3.68
CA GLU A 456 10.47 -5.65 -4.24
C GLU A 456 11.03 -7.03 -3.89
N GLN A 457 10.16 -7.97 -3.51
CA GLN A 457 10.56 -9.32 -3.18
C GLN A 457 9.98 -10.31 -4.19
N SER A 458 10.84 -11.20 -4.68
CA SER A 458 10.46 -12.30 -5.56
C SER A 458 10.53 -13.64 -4.83
N GLN A 459 9.53 -14.48 -5.06
CA GLN A 459 9.42 -15.82 -4.50
C GLN A 459 8.88 -16.78 -5.56
N GLN A 460 9.36 -18.02 -5.56
CA GLN A 460 8.70 -19.08 -6.30
C GLN A 460 7.34 -19.40 -5.67
N VAL A 461 6.26 -19.28 -6.44
CA VAL A 461 4.88 -19.46 -5.97
C VAL A 461 4.27 -20.79 -6.40
N GLY A 462 4.85 -21.41 -7.42
CA GLY A 462 4.35 -22.66 -7.98
C GLY A 462 5.45 -23.44 -8.68
N SER A 463 5.17 -24.74 -8.88
CA SER A 463 5.93 -25.59 -9.79
C SER A 463 4.98 -26.62 -10.37
N LYS A 464 4.98 -26.74 -11.70
CA LYS A 464 4.17 -27.71 -12.43
C LYS A 464 5.09 -28.76 -13.04
N LEU A 465 4.74 -30.03 -12.86
CA LEU A 465 5.59 -31.17 -13.23
C LEU A 465 5.09 -31.85 -14.48
N PHE A 466 6.00 -32.04 -15.43
CA PHE A 466 5.84 -32.94 -16.57
C PHE A 466 6.41 -34.31 -16.19
N ALA A 467 5.72 -35.37 -16.60
CA ALA A 467 6.10 -36.74 -16.28
C ALA A 467 6.30 -37.58 -17.54
N GLU A 468 7.25 -38.50 -17.47
CA GLU A 468 7.43 -39.54 -18.48
C GLU A 468 6.31 -40.59 -18.39
N ARG A 469 5.90 -41.09 -19.56
CA ARG A 469 4.87 -42.14 -19.67
C ARG A 469 5.20 -43.12 -20.76
N LEU A 470 4.92 -44.40 -20.51
CA LEU A 470 5.05 -45.46 -21.50
C LEU A 470 3.82 -45.45 -22.40
N VAL A 471 4.03 -45.17 -23.69
CA VAL A 471 2.99 -45.18 -24.71
C VAL A 471 3.12 -46.45 -25.53
N THR A 472 2.03 -47.21 -25.66
CA THR A 472 1.98 -48.44 -26.48
C THR A 472 1.14 -48.19 -27.71
N VAL A 473 1.75 -48.33 -28.89
CA VAL A 473 1.11 -48.13 -30.19
C VAL A 473 0.85 -49.49 -30.83
N PRO A 474 -0.42 -49.90 -31.01
CA PRO A 474 -0.79 -51.10 -31.73
C PRO A 474 -0.21 -51.17 -33.16
N SER A 475 -0.11 -52.37 -33.72
CA SER A 475 0.30 -52.57 -35.11
C SER A 475 -0.67 -51.89 -36.07
N GLY A 476 -0.14 -51.11 -37.01
CA GLY A 476 -0.93 -50.40 -38.01
C GLY A 476 -1.63 -49.13 -37.50
N SER A 477 -1.32 -48.65 -36.29
CA SER A 477 -1.87 -47.43 -35.71
C SER A 477 -0.79 -46.38 -35.43
N ALA A 478 -1.22 -45.16 -35.09
CA ALA A 478 -0.37 -44.14 -34.52
C ALA A 478 -1.03 -43.49 -33.30
N SER A 479 -0.19 -42.98 -32.41
CA SER A 479 -0.63 -42.23 -31.24
C SER A 479 0.08 -40.88 -31.20
N LEU A 480 -0.69 -39.81 -31.20
CA LEU A 480 -0.24 -38.46 -30.92
C LEU A 480 -0.04 -38.32 -29.41
N VAL A 481 1.15 -37.88 -29.01
CA VAL A 481 1.52 -37.65 -27.62
C VAL A 481 1.95 -36.21 -27.46
N TYR A 482 1.27 -35.48 -26.57
CA TYR A 482 1.66 -34.12 -26.26
C TYR A 482 1.54 -33.79 -24.77
N ASP A 483 2.40 -32.86 -24.39
CA ASP A 483 2.40 -32.11 -23.13
C ASP A 483 2.27 -30.63 -23.50
N ALA A 484 1.03 -30.18 -23.66
CA ALA A 484 0.71 -28.80 -23.95
C ALA A 484 0.59 -28.02 -22.64
N PHE A 485 0.98 -26.76 -22.64
CA PHE A 485 0.71 -25.85 -21.54
C PHE A 485 0.26 -24.51 -22.09
N GLN A 486 -0.72 -23.91 -21.43
CA GLN A 486 -1.15 -22.55 -21.68
C GLN A 486 -0.73 -21.65 -20.53
N PHE A 487 -0.31 -20.44 -20.85
CA PHE A 487 0.16 -19.51 -19.85
C PHE A 487 -0.17 -18.06 -20.19
N TYR A 488 -0.31 -17.24 -19.15
CA TYR A 488 -0.33 -15.78 -19.27
C TYR A 488 1.00 -15.23 -18.78
N GLN A 489 1.58 -14.31 -19.53
CA GLN A 489 2.82 -13.64 -19.15
C GLN A 489 2.56 -12.37 -18.34
N ASN A 490 3.44 -12.08 -17.39
CA ASN A 490 3.50 -10.80 -16.67
C ASN A 490 2.15 -10.36 -16.09
N THR A 491 1.41 -11.29 -15.48
CA THR A 491 0.09 -11.01 -14.91
C THR A 491 0.26 -10.11 -13.70
N LYS A 492 -0.34 -8.91 -13.74
CA LYS A 492 -0.30 -7.93 -12.65
C LYS A 492 -1.61 -7.94 -11.88
N VAL A 493 -1.52 -8.05 -10.57
CA VAL A 493 -2.66 -8.00 -9.65
C VAL A 493 -2.45 -6.87 -8.66
N ASN A 494 -3.28 -5.84 -8.79
CA ASN A 494 -3.30 -4.72 -7.84
C ASN A 494 -3.98 -5.18 -6.55
N PHE A 495 -3.42 -4.81 -5.41
CA PHE A 495 -3.97 -5.16 -4.12
C PHE A 495 -3.85 -4.04 -3.11
N VAL A 496 -4.70 -4.12 -2.09
CA VAL A 496 -4.60 -3.29 -0.90
C VAL A 496 -4.54 -4.17 0.33
N GLN A 497 -3.57 -3.89 1.18
CA GLN A 497 -3.43 -4.50 2.48
C GLN A 497 -4.09 -3.64 3.52
N ARG A 498 -4.98 -4.25 4.29
CA ARG A 498 -5.69 -3.58 5.37
C ARG A 498 -4.96 -3.85 6.68
N LEU A 499 -4.67 -2.79 7.41
CA LEU A 499 -4.05 -2.86 8.73
C LEU A 499 -4.93 -2.08 9.71
N ARG A 500 -5.24 -2.67 10.86
CA ARG A 500 -5.82 -1.95 11.99
C ARG A 500 -4.67 -1.45 12.86
N VAL A 501 -4.67 -0.16 13.17
CA VAL A 501 -3.65 0.47 14.01
C VAL A 501 -4.29 1.08 15.24
N SER A 502 -3.72 0.79 16.40
CA SER A 502 -4.11 1.37 17.69
C SER A 502 -2.87 1.83 18.45
N GLY A 503 -3.05 2.77 19.38
CA GLY A 503 -1.97 3.33 20.17
C GLY A 503 -2.32 3.40 21.65
N VAL A 504 -1.33 3.16 22.51
CA VAL A 504 -1.44 3.36 23.96
C VAL A 504 -0.30 4.28 24.40
N ASP A 505 -0.60 5.32 25.17
CA ASP A 505 0.44 6.12 25.80
C ASP A 505 1.08 5.33 26.95
N SER A 506 2.34 4.94 26.79
CA SER A 506 3.11 4.12 27.74
C SER A 506 3.32 4.77 29.10
N GLN A 507 3.26 6.11 29.20
CA GLN A 507 3.47 6.82 30.47
C GLN A 507 2.19 6.86 31.31
N THR A 508 1.04 6.99 30.66
CA THR A 508 -0.27 7.15 31.33
C THR A 508 -1.12 5.89 31.30
N GLY A 509 -0.82 4.95 30.41
CA GLY A 509 -1.63 3.75 30.15
C GLY A 509 -2.93 4.05 29.41
N LYS A 510 -3.12 5.27 28.91
CA LYS A 510 -4.34 5.67 28.22
C LYS A 510 -4.34 5.15 26.78
N VAL A 511 -5.42 4.47 26.41
CA VAL A 511 -5.69 4.06 25.04
C VAL A 511 -6.12 5.29 24.24
N LEU A 512 -5.51 5.52 23.09
CA LEU A 512 -5.88 6.60 22.20
C LEU A 512 -7.22 6.30 21.51
N SER A 513 -8.04 7.32 21.30
CA SER A 513 -9.22 7.22 20.45
C SER A 513 -8.83 7.10 18.98
N GLY A 514 -9.72 6.59 18.12
CA GLY A 514 -9.43 6.52 16.68
C GLY A 514 -9.16 7.88 16.06
N ASP A 515 -9.83 8.94 16.50
CA ASP A 515 -9.57 10.31 16.06
C ASP A 515 -8.18 10.79 16.48
N GLU A 516 -7.74 10.47 17.70
CA GLU A 516 -6.39 10.78 18.19
C GLU A 516 -5.34 10.02 17.37
N VAL A 517 -5.57 8.73 17.09
CA VAL A 517 -4.71 7.91 16.23
C VAL A 517 -4.65 8.47 14.80
N ARG A 518 -5.80 8.84 14.22
CA ARG A 518 -5.89 9.48 12.89
C ARG A 518 -4.99 10.71 12.83
N SER A 519 -5.10 11.61 13.80
CA SER A 519 -4.27 12.83 13.82
C SER A 519 -2.77 12.52 13.92
N GLN A 520 -2.35 11.51 14.70
CA GLN A 520 -0.94 11.10 14.71
C GLN A 520 -0.43 10.68 13.32
N PHE A 521 -1.25 9.94 12.58
CA PHE A 521 -0.93 9.52 11.21
C PHE A 521 -0.79 10.72 10.27
N GLN A 522 -1.68 11.71 10.39
CA GLN A 522 -1.62 12.92 9.57
C GLN A 522 -0.34 13.74 9.85
N PHE A 523 0.18 13.75 11.10
CA PHE A 523 1.46 14.40 11.43
C PHE A 523 2.69 13.60 11.00
N SER A 524 2.54 12.32 10.69
CA SER A 524 3.65 11.43 10.35
C SER A 524 4.01 11.44 8.87
N GLY A 525 3.22 12.09 8.00
CA GLY A 525 3.41 12.00 6.55
C GLY A 525 3.11 10.61 6.00
N PHE A 526 2.09 9.94 6.55
CA PHE A 526 1.57 8.68 6.05
C PHE A 526 0.97 8.87 4.64
N ASP A 527 1.42 8.06 3.67
CA ASP A 527 1.02 8.16 2.25
C ASP A 527 -0.01 7.10 1.83
N GLY A 528 -0.48 6.27 2.76
CA GLY A 528 -1.60 5.36 2.48
C GLY A 528 -2.97 6.03 2.67
N VAL A 529 -4.02 5.22 2.81
CA VAL A 529 -5.39 5.72 3.02
C VAL A 529 -5.95 5.26 4.36
N ILE A 530 -6.51 6.18 5.14
CA ILE A 530 -7.29 5.86 6.34
C ILE A 530 -8.72 5.53 5.91
N SER A 531 -9.03 4.24 5.77
CA SER A 531 -10.30 3.74 5.27
C SER A 531 -11.44 3.74 6.30
N ALA A 532 -11.11 3.73 7.60
CA ALA A 532 -12.10 3.85 8.67
C ALA A 532 -11.46 4.37 9.96
N VAL A 533 -12.26 5.10 10.75
CA VAL A 533 -11.95 5.50 12.13
C VAL A 533 -12.86 4.72 13.07
N GLU A 534 -12.29 3.81 13.84
CA GLU A 534 -12.98 3.03 14.88
C GLU A 534 -12.83 3.75 16.24
N PRO A 535 -13.56 3.36 17.31
CA PRO A 535 -13.51 4.09 18.58
C PRO A 535 -12.09 4.29 19.18
N ASN A 536 -11.22 3.28 19.07
CA ASN A 536 -9.88 3.26 19.68
C ASN A 536 -8.77 2.88 18.67
N SER A 537 -9.07 2.96 17.38
CA SER A 537 -8.19 2.49 16.31
C SER A 537 -8.57 3.14 14.99
N ILE A 538 -7.67 3.04 14.01
CA ILE A 538 -7.98 3.31 12.62
C ILE A 538 -7.76 2.05 11.79
N VAL A 539 -8.45 1.94 10.66
CA VAL A 539 -8.14 0.95 9.63
C VAL A 539 -7.53 1.70 8.46
N ILE A 540 -6.27 1.39 8.18
CA ILE A 540 -5.53 1.92 7.04
C ILE A 540 -5.47 0.89 5.92
N THR A 541 -5.28 1.37 4.70
CA THR A 541 -4.96 0.54 3.55
C THR A 541 -3.66 1.00 2.91
N LEU A 542 -2.85 0.04 2.49
CA LEU A 542 -1.61 0.24 1.75
C LEU A 542 -1.71 -0.46 0.40
N ARG A 543 -1.46 0.28 -0.68
CA ARG A 543 -1.47 -0.22 -2.04
C ARG A 543 -0.17 -0.92 -2.40
N GLY A 544 -0.31 -2.02 -3.12
CA GLY A 544 0.80 -2.74 -3.72
C GLY A 544 0.38 -3.48 -4.98
N THR A 545 1.37 -4.04 -5.66
CA THR A 545 1.19 -4.78 -6.91
C THR A 545 1.91 -6.11 -6.79
N THR A 546 1.22 -7.19 -7.17
CA THR A 546 1.82 -8.51 -7.35
C THR A 546 1.98 -8.78 -8.84
N GLU A 547 3.17 -9.15 -9.28
CA GLU A 547 3.46 -9.53 -10.66
C GLU A 547 3.85 -11.01 -10.71
N PHE A 548 3.18 -11.80 -11.54
CA PHE A 548 3.54 -13.18 -11.83
C PHE A 548 4.26 -13.23 -13.18
N ASP A 549 5.46 -13.80 -13.23
CA ASP A 549 6.22 -13.95 -14.48
C ASP A 549 5.41 -14.76 -15.50
N ARG A 550 4.80 -15.83 -15.01
CA ARG A 550 3.87 -16.68 -15.71
C ARG A 550 2.88 -17.31 -14.73
N ILE A 551 1.66 -17.48 -15.19
CA ILE A 551 0.68 -18.40 -14.58
C ILE A 551 0.34 -19.45 -15.63
N LEU A 552 0.43 -20.74 -15.32
CA LEU A 552 0.28 -21.78 -16.34
C LEU A 552 -0.55 -22.98 -15.90
N GLU A 553 -1.19 -23.60 -16.89
CA GLU A 553 -1.89 -24.87 -16.74
C GLU A 553 -1.38 -25.88 -17.78
N ILE A 554 -1.31 -27.16 -17.40
CA ILE A 554 -0.77 -28.23 -18.24
C ILE A 554 -1.89 -29.17 -18.66
N GLU A 555 -1.88 -29.55 -19.93
CA GLU A 555 -2.68 -30.63 -20.49
C GLU A 555 -1.79 -31.69 -21.14
N SER A 556 -1.81 -32.90 -20.57
CA SER A 556 -1.04 -34.05 -21.03
C SER A 556 -1.97 -35.10 -21.62
N ARG A 557 -1.88 -35.38 -22.93
CA ARG A 557 -2.71 -36.41 -23.59
C ARG A 557 -1.94 -37.38 -24.49
N VAL A 558 -2.55 -38.55 -24.67
CA VAL A 558 -2.20 -39.55 -25.68
C VAL A 558 -3.49 -39.82 -26.46
N GLU A 559 -3.46 -39.62 -27.77
CA GLU A 559 -4.63 -39.74 -28.63
C GLU A 559 -4.31 -40.61 -29.83
N ASP A 560 -5.21 -41.51 -30.20
CA ASP A 560 -5.03 -42.32 -31.41
C ASP A 560 -5.28 -41.47 -32.66
N VAL A 561 -4.35 -41.54 -33.61
CA VAL A 561 -4.41 -40.81 -34.88
C VAL A 561 -4.16 -41.77 -36.06
N PRO A 562 -4.62 -41.43 -37.27
CA PRO A 562 -4.37 -42.27 -38.45
C PRO A 562 -2.86 -42.46 -38.68
N ALA A 563 -2.42 -43.72 -38.77
CA ALA A 563 -1.00 -44.05 -38.87
C ALA A 563 -0.34 -43.59 -40.18
N ASN A 564 -1.16 -43.37 -41.22
CA ASN A 564 -0.72 -43.05 -42.57
C ASN A 564 0.50 -43.89 -42.99
N CYS A 565 0.50 -45.17 -42.62
CA CYS A 565 1.47 -46.16 -43.06
C CYS A 565 1.28 -46.37 -44.56
N GLY A 566 1.85 -45.46 -45.36
CA GLY A 566 1.84 -45.54 -46.80
C GLY A 566 2.52 -46.83 -47.25
N GLY A 567 1.83 -47.58 -48.11
CA GLY A 567 2.46 -48.57 -48.95
C GLY A 567 3.20 -47.91 -50.11
#